data_AF-D8J6N3-F1
#
_entry.id   AF-D8J6N3-F1
#
_cell.length_a   1.000
_cell.length_b   1.000
_cell.length_c   1.000
_cell.angle_alpha   90.00
_cell.angle_beta   90.00
_cell.angle_gamma   90.00
#
_symmetry.space_group_name_H-M   'P 1'
#
loop_
_entity.id
_entity.type
_entity.pdbx_description
1 polymer ?
#
loop_
_entity_poly.entity_id
_entity_poly.type
_entity_poly.pdbx_seq_one_letter_code
_entity_poly.pdbx_strand_id
1 'polypeptide(L)'
;MTRNGNRSAILESLKDGIDGLQRAIETARPETPEEQRVQLRQYYELGYLANQCWKLQRDTDIDEMSQRMALLEDKTDMERY
;
A
#
# COMPACT_ATOMS: atom_id res chain seq x y z
N MET A 1 -5.40 -11.17 16.67
CA MET A 1 -5.21 -10.55 15.35
C MET A 1 -3.89 -11.02 14.77
N THR A 2 -3.92 -11.76 13.66
CA THR A 2 -2.71 -12.18 12.94
C THR A 2 -2.08 -10.99 12.23
N ARG A 3 -0.74 -10.94 12.17
CA ARG A 3 0.05 -9.85 11.55
C ARG A 3 -0.39 -9.52 10.12
N ASN A 4 -0.85 -10.51 9.35
CA ASN A 4 -1.40 -10.31 8.00
C ASN A 4 -2.72 -9.54 7.98
N GLY A 5 -3.66 -9.83 8.89
CA GLY A 5 -4.94 -9.11 8.95
C GLY A 5 -4.76 -7.61 9.26
N ASN A 6 -3.73 -7.26 10.04
CA ASN A 6 -3.41 -5.87 10.33
C ASN A 6 -2.79 -5.15 9.11
N ARG A 7 -1.93 -5.83 8.34
CA ARG A 7 -1.32 -5.26 7.12
C ARG A 7 -2.32 -5.04 5.99
N SER A 8 -3.23 -5.98 5.77
CA SER A 8 -4.29 -5.82 4.76
C SER A 8 -5.18 -4.62 5.07
N ALA A 9 -5.56 -4.42 6.34
CA ALA A 9 -6.33 -3.25 6.76
C ALA A 9 -5.56 -1.94 6.58
N ILE A 10 -4.24 -1.93 6.84
CA ILE A 10 -3.38 -0.77 6.58
C ILE A 10 -3.32 -0.47 5.07
N LEU A 11 -3.16 -1.49 4.22
CA LEU A 11 -3.13 -1.34 2.76
C LEU A 11 -4.45 -0.78 2.23
N GLU A 12 -5.57 -1.28 2.73
CA GLU A 12 -6.91 -0.78 2.36
C GLU A 12 -7.07 0.69 2.77
N SER A 13 -6.75 1.03 4.02
CA SER A 13 -6.78 2.42 4.49
C SER A 13 -5.85 3.35 3.69
N LEU A 14 -4.68 2.86 3.25
CA LEU A 14 -3.77 3.63 2.41
C LEU A 14 -4.35 3.88 1.01
N LYS A 15 -4.98 2.86 0.42
CA LYS A 15 -5.65 2.97 -0.88
C LYS A 15 -6.82 3.96 -0.82
N ASP A 16 -7.65 3.88 0.22
CA ASP A 16 -8.75 4.83 0.42
C ASP A 16 -8.24 6.26 0.56
N GLY A 17 -7.14 6.47 1.28
CA GLY A 17 -6.49 7.77 1.42
C GLY A 17 -5.92 8.31 0.09
N ILE A 18 -5.28 7.45 -0.70
CA ILE A 18 -4.78 7.78 -2.04
C ILE A 18 -5.94 8.19 -2.95
N ASP A 19 -7.01 7.40 -3.01
CA ASP A 19 -8.19 7.68 -3.84
C ASP A 19 -8.87 8.98 -3.43
N GLY A 20 -9.00 9.23 -2.13
CA GLY A 20 -9.56 10.46 -1.60
C GLY A 20 -8.73 11.69 -1.99
N LEU A 21 -7.41 11.62 -1.82
CA LEU A 21 -6.50 12.70 -2.18
C LEU A 21 -6.46 12.94 -3.70
N GLN A 22 -6.44 11.88 -4.50
CA GLN A 22 -6.50 11.97 -5.96
C GLN A 22 -7.77 12.70 -6.40
N ARG A 23 -8.94 12.30 -5.88
CA ARG A 23 -10.21 12.99 -6.21
C ARG A 23 -10.19 14.45 -5.79
N ALA A 24 -9.62 14.77 -4.63
CA ALA A 24 -9.50 16.15 -4.16
C ALA A 24 -8.63 16.99 -5.10
N ILE A 25 -7.53 16.43 -5.59
CA ILE A 25 -6.63 17.10 -6.55
C ILE A 25 -7.30 17.28 -7.91
N GLU A 26 -7.97 16.24 -8.43
CA GLU A 26 -8.62 16.24 -9.75
C GLU A 26 -9.82 17.18 -9.83
N THR A 27 -10.54 17.34 -8.71
CA THR A 27 -11.70 18.24 -8.63
C THR A 27 -11.33 19.67 -8.24
N ALA A 28 -10.13 19.90 -7.71
CA ALA A 28 -9.67 21.21 -7.32
C ALA A 28 -9.46 22.13 -8.54
N ARG A 29 -9.91 23.38 -8.40
CA ARG A 29 -9.67 24.47 -9.34
C ARG A 29 -9.01 25.62 -8.61
N PRO A 30 -7.68 25.58 -8.40
CA PRO A 30 -7.00 26.65 -7.71
C PRO A 30 -6.95 27.91 -8.59
N GLU A 31 -7.42 29.02 -8.03
CA GLU A 31 -7.50 30.31 -8.72
C GLU A 31 -6.38 31.26 -8.26
N THR A 32 -5.82 31.01 -7.07
CA THR A 32 -4.73 31.81 -6.51
C THR A 32 -3.38 31.07 -6.49
N PRO A 33 -2.25 31.80 -6.49
CA PRO A 33 -0.92 31.18 -6.35
C PRO A 33 -0.75 30.37 -5.06
N GLU A 34 -1.45 30.72 -3.99
CA GLU A 34 -1.41 29.98 -2.73
C GLU A 34 -2.15 28.65 -2.85
N GLU A 35 -3.33 28.64 -3.47
CA GLU A 35 -4.07 27.41 -3.74
C GLU A 35 -3.28 26.48 -4.69
N GLN A 36 -2.60 27.03 -5.70
CA GLN A 36 -1.73 26.25 -6.58
C GLN A 36 -0.55 25.62 -5.83
N ARG A 37 0.03 26.32 -4.84
CA ARG A 37 1.08 25.75 -3.98
C ARG A 37 0.54 24.64 -3.08
N VAL A 38 -0.68 24.77 -2.58
CA VAL A 38 -1.35 23.70 -1.81
C VAL A 38 -1.57 22.49 -2.72
N GLN A 39 -2.10 22.68 -3.92
CA GLN A 39 -2.32 21.59 -4.88
C GLN A 39 -1.00 20.89 -5.25
N LEU A 40 0.08 21.65 -5.48
CA LEU A 40 1.40 21.08 -5.73
C LEU A 40 1.90 20.22 -4.56
N ARG A 41 1.69 20.66 -3.32
CA ARG A 41 2.03 19.87 -2.12
C ARG A 41 1.24 18.56 -2.07
N GLN A 42 -0.05 18.62 -2.39
CA GLN A 42 -0.92 17.44 -2.44
C GLN A 42 -0.45 16.44 -3.50
N TYR A 43 0.06 16.89 -4.66
CA TYR A 43 0.67 15.99 -5.65
C TYR A 43 1.92 15.26 -5.11
N TYR A 44 2.78 15.94 -4.36
CA TYR A 44 3.93 15.29 -3.73
C TYR A 44 3.51 14.27 -2.68
N GLU A 45 2.49 14.60 -1.89
CA GLU A 45 1.92 13.69 -0.88
C GLU A 45 1.29 12.46 -1.53
N LEU A 46 0.54 12.63 -2.61
CA LEU A 46 -0.01 11.53 -3.40
C LEU A 46 1.10 10.59 -3.90
N GLY A 47 2.17 11.15 -4.47
CA GLY A 47 3.32 10.36 -4.94
C GLY A 47 4.01 9.60 -3.80
N TYR A 48 4.13 10.22 -2.63
CA TYR A 48 4.67 9.57 -1.44
C TYR A 48 3.79 8.39 -0.98
N LEU A 49 2.48 8.61 -0.86
CA LEU A 49 1.53 7.58 -0.43
C LEU A 49 1.48 6.41 -1.42
N ALA A 50 1.45 6.69 -2.73
CA ALA A 50 1.49 5.65 -3.76
C ALA A 50 2.74 4.77 -3.65
N ASN A 51 3.91 5.38 -3.41
CA ASN A 51 5.16 4.64 -3.20
C ASN A 51 5.14 3.79 -1.92
N GLN A 52 4.55 4.29 -0.83
CA GLN A 52 4.40 3.50 0.40
C GLN A 52 3.46 2.31 0.20
N CYS A 53 2.34 2.51 -0.50
CA CYS A 53 1.41 1.44 -0.84
C CYS A 53 2.11 0.34 -1.66
N TRP A 54 2.87 0.73 -2.69
CA TRP A 54 3.60 -0.22 -3.52
C TRP A 54 4.64 -1.04 -2.73
N LYS A 55 5.42 -0.38 -1.86
CA LYS A 55 6.40 -1.05 -1.00
C LYS A 55 5.73 -2.04 -0.05
N LEU A 56 4.68 -1.61 0.63
CA LEU A 56 3.98 -2.44 1.60
C LEU A 56 3.30 -3.65 0.94
N GLN A 57 2.76 -3.47 -0.27
CA GLN A 57 2.19 -4.57 -1.05
C GLN A 57 3.28 -5.58 -1.43
N ARG A 58 4.41 -5.11 -1.97
CA ARG A 58 5.54 -5.98 -2.34
C ARG A 58 6.09 -6.75 -1.14
N ASP A 59 6.24 -6.09 0.00
CA ASP A 59 6.72 -6.73 1.23
C ASP A 59 5.72 -7.78 1.74
N THR A 60 4.42 -7.56 1.53
CA THR A 60 3.36 -8.54 1.85
C THR A 60 3.45 -9.76 0.92
N ASP A 61 3.60 -9.54 -0.38
CA ASP A 61 3.74 -10.62 -1.36
C ASP A 61 4.96 -11.52 -1.06
N ILE A 62 6.07 -10.91 -0.64
CA ILE A 62 7.28 -11.63 -0.22
C ILE A 62 7.01 -12.47 1.05
N ASP A 63 6.41 -11.88 2.08
CA ASP A 63 6.07 -12.59 3.33
C ASP A 63 5.14 -13.79 3.05
N GLU A 64 4.17 -13.65 2.14
CA GLU A 64 3.26 -14.73 1.75
C GLU A 64 3.97 -15.83 0.95
N MET A 65 4.87 -15.47 0.03
CA MET A 65 5.70 -16.44 -0.69
C MET A 65 6.59 -17.24 0.26
N SER A 66 7.24 -16.59 1.23
CA SER A 66 8.05 -17.26 2.25
C SER A 66 7.23 -18.26 3.08
N GLN A 67 6.01 -17.89 3.48
CA GLN A 67 5.12 -18.81 4.20
C GLN A 67 4.71 -20.01 3.33
N ARG A 68 4.42 -19.78 2.04
CA ARG A 68 4.08 -20.87 1.11
C ARG A 68 5.25 -21.82 0.87
N MET A 69 6.49 -21.31 0.78
CA MET A 69 7.66 -22.16 0.66
C MET A 69 7.89 -23.00 1.91
N ALA A 70 7.80 -22.40 3.10
CA ALA A 70 7.93 -23.13 4.37
C ALA A 70 6.90 -24.27 4.49
N LEU A 71 5.65 -24.04 4.05
CA LEU A 71 4.60 -25.07 4.02
C LEU A 71 4.87 -26.19 3.01
N LEU A 72 5.56 -25.89 1.90
CA LEU A 72 5.94 -26.89 0.90
C LEU A 72 7.14 -27.72 1.36
N GLU A 73 8.14 -27.08 1.95
CA GLU A 73 9.31 -27.74 2.56
C GLU A 73 8.85 -28.72 3.65
N ASP A 74 7.98 -28.28 4.57
CA ASP A 74 7.44 -29.12 5.66
C ASP A 74 6.68 -30.35 5.15
N LYS A 75 5.90 -30.19 4.06
CA LYS A 75 5.22 -31.33 3.41
C LYS A 75 6.20 -32.30 2.75
N THR A 76 7.25 -31.77 2.12
CA THR A 76 8.25 -32.60 1.43
C THR A 76 9.06 -33.41 2.43
N ASP A 77 9.35 -32.85 3.61
CA ASP A 77 10.05 -33.54 4.69
C ASP A 77 9.16 -34.58 5.39
N MET A 78 7.86 -34.32 5.53
CA MET A 78 6.88 -35.28 6.03
C MET A 78 6.65 -36.48 5.08
N GLU A 79 6.80 -36.30 3.76
CA GLU A 79 6.68 -37.38 2.77
C GLU A 79 7.96 -38.24 2.65
N ARG A 80 9.07 -37.84 3.29
CA ARG A 80 10.35 -38.57 3.30
C ARG A 80 10.52 -39.52 4.49
N TYR A 81 9.55 -39.58 5.40
CA TYR A 81 9.47 -40.53 6.52
C TYR A 81 8.31 -41.50 6.33
#